data_AF-A0A372LQZ0-F1
#
_entry.id   AF-A0A372LQZ0-F1
#
_cell.length_a   1.000
_cell.length_b   1.000
_cell.length_c   1.000
_cell.angle_alpha   90.00
_cell.angle_beta   90.00
_cell.angle_gamma   90.00
#
_symmetry.space_group_name_H-M   'P 1'
#
loop_
_entity.id
_entity.type
_entity.pdbx_description
1 polymer ?
#
loop_
_entity_poly.entity_id
_entity_poly.type
_entity_poly.pdbx_seq_one_letter_code
_entity_poly.pdbx_strand_id
1 'polypeptide(L)' 'MDSQIIMKFKSKGIKIEKTKSRHEVFSNLFRSNPSLLGFQANPLTEKLSDLKGEDVKLT' A
#
# COMPACT_ATOMS: atom_id res chain seq x y z
N MET A 1 16.34 14.71 -12.11
CA MET A 1 16.98 15.04 -10.83
C MET A 1 16.82 13.85 -9.91
N ASP A 2 17.92 13.20 -9.53
CA ASP A 2 17.87 12.00 -8.70
C ASP A 2 17.48 12.37 -7.25
N SER A 3 16.62 11.56 -6.63
CA SER A 3 16.24 11.76 -5.23
C SER A 3 17.49 11.71 -4.33
N GLN A 4 17.63 12.68 -3.43
CA GLN A 4 18.74 12.75 -2.47
C GLN A 4 18.87 11.46 -1.65
N ILE A 5 17.74 10.79 -1.38
CA ILE A 5 17.68 9.51 -0.68
C ILE A 5 18.34 8.41 -1.52
N ILE A 6 18.06 8.36 -2.83
CA ILE A 6 18.66 7.37 -3.73
C ILE A 6 20.19 7.52 -3.76
N MET A 7 20.68 8.75 -3.84
CA MET A 7 22.13 9.03 -3.84
C MET A 7 22.81 8.60 -2.54
N LYS A 8 22.18 8.86 -1.38
CA LYS A 8 22.69 8.47 -0.05
C LYS A 8 22.89 6.96 0.10
N PHE A 9 22.02 6.15 -0.49
CA PHE A 9 22.11 4.70 -0.41
C PHE A 9 23.07 4.12 -1.46
N LYS A 10 23.11 4.69 -2.67
CA LYS A 10 24.12 4.34 -3.69
C LYS A 10 25.54 4.54 -3.17
N SER A 11 25.82 5.64 -2.45
CA SER A 11 27.16 5.90 -1.89
C SER A 11 27.57 4.90 -0.80
N LYS A 12 26.63 4.13 -0.25
CA LYS A 12 26.88 3.04 0.71
C LYS A 12 27.05 1.67 0.03
N GLY A 13 27.12 1.62 -1.30
CA GLY A 13 27.16 0.37 -2.06
C GLY A 13 25.84 -0.39 -2.10
N ILE A 14 24.72 0.23 -1.68
CA ILE A 14 23.41 -0.40 -1.71
C ILE A 14 22.80 -0.25 -3.11
N LYS A 15 22.54 -1.39 -3.76
CA LYS A 15 21.86 -1.43 -5.06
C LYS A 15 20.39 -1.04 -4.88
N ILE A 16 19.98 0.01 -5.60
CA ILE A 16 18.57 0.42 -5.69
C ILE A 16 18.06 0.04 -7.07
N GLU A 17 16.98 -0.73 -7.10
CA GLU A 17 16.32 -1.17 -8.32
C GLU A 17 14.88 -0.63 -8.35
N LYS A 18 14.44 -0.19 -9.53
CA LYS A 18 13.06 0.25 -9.72
C LYS A 18 12.17 -0.98 -9.81
N THR A 19 11.24 -1.11 -8.89
CA THR A 19 10.16 -2.10 -8.97
C THR A 19 8.90 -1.45 -9.51
N LYS A 20 8.00 -2.28 -10.05
CA LYS A 20 6.63 -1.84 -10.38
C LYS A 20 6.00 -1.22 -9.13
N SER A 21 5.22 -0.17 -9.32
CA SER A 21 4.55 0.45 -8.18
C SER A 21 3.58 -0.53 -7.52
N ARG A 22 3.33 -0.38 -6.22
CA ARG A 22 2.31 -1.18 -5.53
C ARG A 22 0.99 -1.09 -6.29
N HIS A 23 0.55 0.12 -6.63
CA HIS A 23 -0.68 0.33 -7.39
C HIS A 23 -0.68 -0.45 -8.72
N GLU A 24 0.39 -0.37 -9.50
CA GLU A 24 0.50 -1.10 -10.78
C GLU A 24 0.43 -2.63 -10.59
N VAL A 25 1.13 -3.18 -9.58
CA VAL A 25 1.08 -4.61 -9.26
C VAL A 25 -0.34 -5.02 -8.91
N PHE A 26 -1.00 -4.27 -8.04
CA PHE A 26 -2.37 -4.55 -7.59
C PHE A 26 -3.38 -4.44 -8.74
N SER A 27 -3.31 -3.38 -9.56
CA SER A 27 -4.21 -3.21 -10.70
C SER A 27 -4.07 -4.31 -11.74
N ASN A 28 -2.84 -4.72 -12.03
CA ASN A 28 -2.58 -5.82 -12.97
C ASN A 28 -3.08 -7.15 -12.40
N LEU A 29 -2.81 -7.42 -11.12
CA LEU A 29 -3.28 -8.63 -10.45
C LEU A 29 -4.81 -8.69 -10.44
N PHE A 30 -5.48 -7.60 -10.06
CA PHE A 30 -6.94 -7.51 -10.06
C PHE A 30 -7.54 -7.75 -11.44
N ARG A 31 -6.99 -7.12 -12.50
CA ARG A 31 -7.45 -7.36 -13.87
C ARG A 31 -7.26 -8.81 -14.30
N SER A 32 -6.14 -9.43 -13.91
CA SER A 32 -5.82 -10.81 -14.30
C SER A 32 -6.59 -11.88 -13.52
N ASN A 33 -6.86 -11.64 -12.24
CA ASN A 33 -7.58 -12.55 -11.36
C ASN A 33 -8.26 -11.76 -10.22
N PRO A 34 -9.51 -11.29 -10.44
CA PRO A 34 -10.26 -10.51 -9.47
C PRO A 34 -10.49 -11.23 -8.13
N SER A 35 -10.52 -12.57 -8.14
CA SER A 35 -10.79 -13.40 -6.95
C SER A 35 -9.69 -13.32 -5.88
N LEU A 36 -8.46 -12.93 -6.26
CA LEU A 36 -7.32 -12.84 -5.35
C LEU A 36 -7.42 -11.69 -4.35
N LEU A 37 -8.24 -10.66 -4.62
CA LEU A 37 -8.52 -9.59 -3.65
C LEU A 37 -9.58 -9.99 -2.62
N GLY A 38 -10.27 -11.12 -2.82
CA GLY A 38 -11.36 -11.58 -1.96
C GLY A 38 -10.93 -12.28 -0.67
N PHE A 39 -9.63 -12.50 -0.44
CA PHE A 39 -9.14 -13.40 0.63
C PHE A 39 -8.48 -12.71 1.84
N GLN A 40 -8.70 -11.41 2.07
CA GLN A 40 -8.23 -10.73 3.30
C GLN A 40 -9.27 -9.81 3.94
N ALA A 41 -10.50 -10.27 4.07
CA ALA A 41 -11.39 -9.75 5.11
C ALA A 41 -11.33 -10.71 6.32
N ASN A 42 -10.92 -10.17 7.48
CA ASN A 42 -10.77 -10.77 8.82
C ASN A 42 -9.37 -11.33 9.16
N PRO A 43 -8.67 -10.79 10.18
CA PRO A 43 -9.20 -10.30 11.47
C PRO A 43 -8.98 -8.80 11.79
N LEU A 44 -8.42 -7.99 10.88
CA LEU A 44 -8.19 -6.55 11.15
C LEU A 44 -9.48 -5.71 11.15
N THR A 45 -10.53 -6.21 10.50
CA THR A 45 -11.87 -5.62 10.47
C THR A 45 -12.57 -5.65 11.83
N GLU A 46 -12.18 -6.58 12.72
CA GLU A 46 -12.72 -6.69 14.08
C GLU A 46 -12.11 -5.68 15.06
N LYS A 47 -10.93 -5.11 14.74
CA LYS A 47 -10.26 -4.10 15.59
C LYS A 47 -10.55 -2.65 15.21
N LEU A 48 -11.27 -2.41 14.10
CA LEU A 48 -11.64 -1.06 13.64
C LEU A 48 -13.04 -0.65 14.07
N SER A 49 -13.87 -1.55 14.62
CA SER A 49 -15.16 -1.22 15.22
C SER A 49 -15.03 -0.31 16.45
N ASP A 50 -13.89 -0.38 17.14
CA ASP A 50 -13.63 0.36 18.37
C ASP A 50 -13.18 1.81 18.12
N LEU A 51 -12.96 2.18 16.85
CA LEU A 51 -12.58 3.54 16.43
C LEU A 51 -13.76 4.34 15.86
N LYS A 52 -15.01 3.90 16.03
CA LYS A 52 -16.19 4.76 15.82
C LYS A 52 -16.27 5.81 16.94
N GLY A 53 -15.32 6.74 16.93
CA GLY A 53 -15.37 7.99 17.65
C GLY A 53 -16.21 9.00 16.88
N GLU A 54 -17.37 9.29 17.45
CA GLU A 54 -18.23 10.47 17.31
C GLU A 54 -18.76 10.87 15.92
N ASP A 55 -20.09 10.98 15.89
CA ASP A 55 -20.92 11.49 14.81
C ASP A 55 -20.47 12.89 14.33
N VAL A 56 -19.92 12.95 13.12
CA VAL A 56 -19.87 14.22 12.38
C VAL A 56 -21.28 14.52 11.89
N LYS A 57 -22.01 15.31 12.68
CA LYS A 57 -23.28 15.90 12.28
C LYS A 57 -23.03 16.90 11.16
N LEU A 58 -23.40 16.55 9.94
CA LEU A 58 -23.39 17.46 8.80
C LEU A 58 -24.71 18.22 8.75
N THR A 59 -24.84 19.29 9.54
CA THR A 59 -25.70 20.46 9.21
C THR A 59 -25.31 21.66 10.07
#